data_AF-A0A5J4P0Y7-F1
#
_entry.id   AF-A0A5J4P0Y7-F1
#
_cell.length_a   1.000
_cell.length_b   1.000
_cell.length_c   1.000
_cell.angle_alpha   90.00
_cell.angle_beta   90.00
_cell.angle_gamma   90.00
#
_symmetry.space_group_name_H-M   'P 1'
#
loop_
_entity.id
_entity.type
_entity.pdbx_description
1 polymer ?
#
loop_
_entity_poly.entity_id
_entity_poly.type
_entity_poly.pdbx_seq_one_letter_code
_entity_poly.pdbx_strand_id
1 'polypeptide(L)'
;MIPELIKVHGCLMLFGWNFFLNNGIILSRHYKQMWQKHKLGGHALWFVLHQLFNSTAVVCTVLAVFIVVYYSRGYSELDSMPFAAHPPCGFISGALILLNPLVALFRCKPTHKMRPAFNWVHFILGTVAQTLAVSTMAIGLIMQRQASESDQSGHLNLYLASVVFHCIIELFLELFGYEEIMRYRGKSFLQTT
;
A
#
# COMPACT_ATOMS: atom_id res chain seq x y z
N MET A 1 -20.20 14.79 17.70
CA MET A 1 -20.44 13.68 16.73
C MET A 1 -19.68 13.88 15.41
N ILE A 2 -18.98 12.85 14.92
CA ILE A 2 -18.23 12.90 13.64
C ILE A 2 -19.19 12.75 12.44
N PRO A 3 -19.07 13.59 11.40
CA PRO A 3 -19.90 13.49 10.20
C PRO A 3 -19.75 12.16 9.47
N GLU A 4 -20.86 11.62 8.94
CA GLU A 4 -20.87 10.33 8.23
C GLU A 4 -19.93 10.29 7.02
N LEU A 5 -19.85 11.38 6.24
CA LEU A 5 -18.93 11.47 5.10
C LEU A 5 -17.46 11.33 5.51
N ILE A 6 -17.07 11.86 6.67
CA ILE A 6 -15.72 11.72 7.19
C ILE A 6 -15.44 10.28 7.64
N LYS A 7 -16.43 9.61 8.22
CA LYS A 7 -16.31 8.18 8.55
C LYS A 7 -16.11 7.34 7.29
N VAL A 8 -16.90 7.58 6.24
CA VAL A 8 -16.78 6.88 4.95
C VAL A 8 -15.39 7.11 4.33
N HIS A 9 -14.89 8.35 4.35
CA HIS A 9 -13.51 8.65 3.93
C HIS A 9 -12.49 7.80 4.70
N GLY A 10 -12.56 7.79 6.04
CA GLY A 10 -11.66 7.00 6.88
C GLY A 10 -11.74 5.49 6.59
N CYS A 11 -12.95 4.93 6.47
CA CYS A 11 -13.15 3.52 6.13
C CYS A 11 -12.56 3.16 4.76
N LEU A 12 -12.80 3.98 3.73
CA LEU A 12 -12.25 3.76 2.39
C LEU A 12 -10.71 3.81 2.41
N MET A 13 -10.11 4.74 3.16
CA MET A 13 -8.66 4.82 3.31
C MET A 13 -8.10 3.58 4.03
N LEU A 14 -8.75 3.12 5.10
CA LEU A 14 -8.33 1.90 5.81
C LEU A 14 -8.42 0.66 4.89
N PHE A 15 -9.54 0.43 4.21
CA PHE A 15 -9.63 -0.72 3.31
C PHE A 15 -8.66 -0.60 2.12
N GLY A 16 -8.57 0.58 1.50
CA GLY A 16 -7.69 0.82 0.36
C GLY A 16 -6.21 0.61 0.69
N TRP A 17 -5.72 1.28 1.74
CA TRP A 17 -4.29 1.33 2.04
C TRP A 17 -3.84 0.23 3.01
N ASN A 18 -4.62 -0.05 4.06
CA ASN A 18 -4.24 -1.02 5.07
C ASN A 18 -4.49 -2.45 4.64
N PHE A 19 -5.54 -2.70 3.86
CA PHE A 19 -5.84 -4.04 3.35
C PHE A 19 -5.36 -4.21 1.90
N PHE A 20 -5.97 -3.50 0.94
CA PHE A 20 -5.74 -3.82 -0.47
C PHE A 20 -4.29 -3.56 -0.91
N LEU A 21 -3.75 -2.39 -0.59
CA LEU A 21 -2.41 -2.00 -1.03
C LEU A 21 -1.30 -2.86 -0.39
N ASN A 22 -1.36 -3.10 0.93
CA ASN A 22 -0.42 -4.00 1.62
C ASN A 22 -0.39 -5.40 1.01
N ASN A 23 -1.55 -6.01 0.79
CA ASN A 23 -1.63 -7.34 0.17
C ASN A 23 -1.10 -7.32 -1.27
N GLY A 24 -1.37 -6.25 -2.03
CA GLY A 24 -0.79 -6.03 -3.35
C GLY A 24 0.75 -5.99 -3.35
N ILE A 25 1.36 -5.32 -2.36
CA ILE A 25 2.81 -5.24 -2.20
C ILE A 25 3.39 -6.62 -1.87
N ILE A 26 2.83 -7.33 -0.87
CA ILE A 26 3.24 -8.67 -0.47
C ILE A 26 3.25 -9.64 -1.66
N LEU A 27 2.19 -9.62 -2.48
CA LEU A 27 2.09 -10.45 -3.69
C LEU A 27 3.24 -10.18 -4.67
N SER A 28 3.58 -8.91 -4.90
CA SER A 28 4.64 -8.53 -5.84
C SER A 28 6.05 -8.84 -5.34
N ARG A 29 6.26 -8.79 -4.02
CA ARG A 29 7.56 -9.00 -3.39
C ARG A 29 7.86 -10.49 -3.21
N HIS A 30 6.94 -11.24 -2.62
CA HIS A 30 7.22 -12.62 -2.18
C HIS A 30 6.67 -13.68 -3.15
N TYR A 31 5.51 -13.45 -3.77
CA TYR A 31 4.85 -14.47 -4.59
C TYR A 31 5.25 -14.45 -6.06
N LYS A 32 6.04 -13.45 -6.48
CA LYS A 32 6.52 -13.30 -7.85
C LYS A 32 7.33 -14.49 -8.37
N GLN A 33 8.07 -15.19 -7.52
CA GLN A 33 8.84 -16.39 -7.91
C GLN A 33 8.03 -17.68 -7.70
N MET A 34 7.27 -17.76 -6.61
CA MET A 34 6.49 -18.96 -6.25
C MET A 34 5.32 -19.21 -7.21
N TRP A 35 4.66 -18.16 -7.70
CA TRP A 35 3.44 -18.26 -8.52
C TRP A 35 3.66 -17.90 -9.98
N GLN A 36 4.86 -18.13 -10.54
CA GLN A 36 5.09 -17.94 -11.97
C GLN A 36 4.40 -18.98 -12.85
N LYS A 37 4.28 -20.22 -12.34
CA LYS A 37 3.65 -21.33 -13.06
C LYS A 37 2.13 -21.30 -12.98
N HIS A 38 1.58 -20.68 -11.93
CA HIS A 38 0.15 -20.45 -11.78
C HIS A 38 -0.25 -19.27 -12.67
N LYS A 39 -1.14 -19.52 -13.64
CA LYS A 39 -1.56 -18.52 -14.62
C LYS A 39 -3.06 -18.34 -14.59
N LEU A 40 -3.51 -17.11 -14.78
CA LEU A 40 -4.91 -16.74 -15.00
C LEU A 40 -4.96 -15.87 -16.26
N GLY A 41 -5.72 -16.29 -17.27
CA GLY A 41 -5.81 -15.56 -18.55
C GLY A 41 -4.46 -15.38 -19.26
N GLY A 42 -3.52 -16.34 -19.11
CA GLY A 42 -2.18 -16.27 -19.72
C GLY A 42 -1.15 -15.42 -18.96
N HIS A 43 -1.58 -14.67 -17.93
CA HIS A 43 -0.70 -13.89 -17.06
C HIS A 43 -0.39 -14.64 -15.76
N ALA A 44 0.78 -14.39 -15.18
CA ALA A 44 1.14 -14.98 -13.88
C ALA A 44 0.16 -14.51 -12.79
N LEU A 45 -0.31 -15.43 -11.95
CA LEU A 45 -1.38 -15.18 -10.98
C LEU A 45 -1.02 -14.05 -10.01
N TRP A 46 0.21 -14.02 -9.50
CA TRP A 46 0.70 -12.95 -8.61
C TRP A 46 0.55 -11.57 -9.27
N PHE A 47 0.73 -11.47 -10.58
CA PHE A 47 0.68 -10.20 -11.30
C PHE A 47 -0.76 -9.73 -11.47
N VAL A 48 -1.67 -10.65 -11.79
CA VAL A 48 -3.11 -10.34 -11.89
C VAL A 48 -3.67 -9.91 -10.54
N LEU A 49 -3.33 -10.64 -9.48
CA LEU A 49 -3.76 -10.26 -8.13
C LEU A 49 -3.13 -8.93 -7.69
N HIS A 50 -1.83 -8.74 -7.88
CA HIS A 50 -1.19 -7.45 -7.59
C HIS A 50 -1.91 -6.29 -8.29
N GLN A 51 -2.22 -6.43 -9.58
CA GLN A 51 -2.95 -5.40 -10.32
C GLN A 51 -4.36 -5.18 -9.77
N LEU A 52 -5.11 -6.25 -9.46
CA LEU A 52 -6.46 -6.16 -8.90
C LEU A 52 -6.45 -5.42 -7.55
N PHE A 53 -5.62 -5.86 -6.62
CA PHE A 53 -5.49 -5.26 -5.29
C PHE A 53 -5.10 -3.77 -5.36
N ASN A 54 -4.08 -3.42 -6.16
CA ASN A 54 -3.66 -2.02 -6.31
C ASN A 54 -4.70 -1.16 -7.04
N SER A 55 -5.41 -1.71 -8.02
CA SER A 55 -6.48 -0.97 -8.72
C SER A 55 -7.64 -0.67 -7.79
N THR A 56 -8.04 -1.62 -6.95
CA THR A 56 -9.07 -1.39 -5.92
C THR A 56 -8.62 -0.33 -4.92
N ALA A 57 -7.36 -0.36 -4.47
CA ALA A 57 -6.80 0.67 -3.58
C ALA A 57 -6.85 2.07 -4.21
N VAL A 58 -6.54 2.19 -5.51
CA VAL A 58 -6.67 3.45 -6.27
C VAL A 58 -8.11 3.95 -6.31
N VAL A 59 -9.07 3.06 -6.62
CA VAL A 59 -10.50 3.43 -6.65
C VAL A 59 -10.98 3.91 -5.29
N CYS A 60 -10.65 3.18 -4.21
CA CYS A 60 -10.95 3.60 -2.84
C CYS A 60 -10.36 4.97 -2.53
N THR A 61 -9.11 5.22 -2.95
CA THR A 61 -8.41 6.50 -2.71
C THR A 61 -9.08 7.66 -3.44
N VAL A 62 -9.41 7.50 -4.72
CA VAL A 62 -10.09 8.55 -5.51
C VAL A 62 -11.44 8.90 -4.90
N LEU A 63 -12.24 7.89 -4.55
CA LEU A 63 -13.54 8.11 -3.90
C LEU A 63 -13.38 8.80 -2.54
N ALA A 64 -12.44 8.35 -1.72
CA ALA A 64 -12.19 8.93 -0.40
C ALA A 64 -11.69 10.39 -0.48
N VAL A 65 -10.79 10.71 -1.42
CA VAL A 65 -10.32 12.08 -1.65
C VAL A 65 -11.46 12.97 -2.14
N PHE A 66 -12.28 12.49 -3.08
CA PHE A 66 -13.44 13.24 -3.54
C PHE A 66 -14.41 13.56 -2.39
N ILE A 67 -14.73 12.56 -1.54
CA ILE A 67 -15.62 12.72 -0.39
C ILE A 67 -15.08 13.79 0.58
N VAL A 68 -13.80 13.72 0.95
CA VAL A 68 -13.24 14.66 1.94
C VAL A 68 -13.10 16.07 1.38
N VAL A 69 -12.75 16.23 0.10
CA VAL A 69 -12.68 17.54 -0.55
C VAL A 69 -14.08 18.15 -0.67
N TYR A 70 -15.07 17.36 -1.05
CA TYR A 70 -16.47 17.79 -1.10
C TYR A 70 -16.96 18.24 0.28
N TYR A 71 -16.72 17.43 1.31
CA TYR A 71 -17.11 17.75 2.69
C TYR A 71 -16.42 19.03 3.20
N SER A 72 -15.11 19.16 2.97
CA SER A 72 -14.31 20.31 3.43
C SER A 72 -14.51 21.56 2.57
N ARG A 73 -15.31 21.51 1.50
CA ARG A 73 -15.50 22.58 0.51
C ARG A 73 -14.19 23.07 -0.11
N GLY A 74 -13.21 22.17 -0.26
CA GLY A 74 -11.88 22.49 -0.77
C GLY A 74 -10.76 21.85 0.06
N TYR A 75 -9.62 22.54 0.10
CA TYR A 75 -8.47 22.12 0.90
C TYR A 75 -8.69 22.45 2.37
N SER A 76 -8.27 21.55 3.27
CA SER A 76 -8.46 21.73 4.71
C SER A 76 -7.46 22.74 5.29
N GLU A 77 -7.94 23.65 6.14
CA GLU A 77 -7.15 24.71 6.78
C GLU A 77 -6.60 24.31 8.17
N LEU A 78 -6.35 23.02 8.40
CA LEU A 78 -5.72 22.56 9.65
C LEU A 78 -4.33 23.19 9.82
N ASP A 79 -4.13 23.89 10.93
CA ASP A 79 -2.97 24.76 11.19
C ASP A 79 -2.04 24.23 12.30
N SER A 80 -2.55 23.40 13.20
CA SER A 80 -1.81 22.84 14.33
C SER A 80 -1.22 21.47 14.02
N MET A 81 0.08 21.30 14.31
CA MET A 81 0.73 19.99 14.23
C MET A 81 0.24 19.07 15.36
N PRO A 82 0.05 17.76 15.10
CA PRO A 82 0.37 17.04 13.86
C PRO A 82 -0.73 17.07 12.78
N PHE A 83 -1.89 17.67 13.04
CA PHE A 83 -3.07 17.58 12.15
C PHE A 83 -2.90 18.36 10.85
N ALA A 84 -2.15 19.46 10.88
CA ALA A 84 -1.77 20.22 9.69
C ALA A 84 -1.03 19.36 8.64
N ALA A 85 -0.35 18.28 9.06
CA ALA A 85 0.34 17.37 8.14
C ALA A 85 -0.59 16.38 7.42
N HIS A 86 -1.82 16.13 7.94
CA HIS A 86 -2.70 15.11 7.37
C HIS A 86 -3.13 15.42 5.91
N PRO A 87 -3.67 16.62 5.59
CA PRO A 87 -4.03 16.94 4.22
C PRO A 87 -2.86 16.86 3.22
N PRO A 88 -1.70 17.52 3.43
CA PRO A 88 -0.62 17.49 2.45
C PRO A 88 -0.03 16.08 2.29
N CYS A 89 0.18 15.33 3.37
CA CYS A 89 0.67 13.96 3.27
C CYS A 89 -0.34 13.03 2.58
N GLY A 90 -1.64 13.22 2.81
CA GLY A 90 -2.72 12.49 2.14
C GLY A 90 -2.77 12.76 0.64
N PHE A 91 -2.71 14.04 0.23
CA PHE A 91 -2.68 14.41 -1.20
C PHE A 91 -1.41 13.91 -1.90
N ILE A 92 -0.24 14.02 -1.27
CA ILE A 92 1.01 13.50 -1.83
C ILE A 92 0.93 11.98 -2.00
N SER A 93 0.48 11.25 -0.97
CA SER A 93 0.30 9.79 -1.05
C SER A 93 -0.69 9.41 -2.16
N GLY A 94 -1.82 10.12 -2.24
CA GLY A 94 -2.83 9.97 -3.28
C GLY A 94 -2.29 10.22 -4.70
N ALA A 95 -1.48 11.27 -4.88
CA ALA A 95 -0.86 11.58 -6.16
C ALA A 95 0.17 10.49 -6.57
N LEU A 96 0.98 10.03 -5.62
CA LEU A 96 1.98 8.99 -5.89
C LEU A 96 1.34 7.65 -6.25
N ILE A 97 0.25 7.24 -5.56
CA ILE A 97 -0.44 5.98 -5.91
C ILE A 97 -1.18 6.06 -7.24
N LEU A 98 -1.58 7.25 -7.70
CA LEU A 98 -2.12 7.47 -9.05
C LEU A 98 -1.02 7.50 -10.12
N LEU A 99 0.13 8.10 -9.81
CA LEU A 99 1.27 8.14 -10.71
C LEU A 99 1.84 6.73 -10.94
N ASN A 100 1.82 5.86 -9.94
CA ASN A 100 2.42 4.55 -10.02
C ASN A 100 1.83 3.62 -11.13
N PRO A 101 0.50 3.48 -11.27
CA PRO A 101 -0.10 2.75 -12.40
C PRO A 101 0.10 3.48 -13.74
N LEU A 102 0.16 4.81 -13.78
CA LEU A 102 0.50 5.55 -15.01
C LEU A 102 1.91 5.19 -15.48
N VAL A 103 2.89 5.15 -14.57
CA VAL A 103 4.23 4.65 -14.87
C VAL A 103 4.16 3.18 -15.33
N ALA A 104 3.31 2.36 -14.72
CA ALA A 104 3.11 0.96 -15.10
C ALA A 104 2.57 0.77 -16.54
N LEU A 105 1.87 1.76 -17.11
CA LEU A 105 1.46 1.71 -18.53
C LEU A 105 2.67 1.77 -19.48
N PHE A 106 3.76 2.41 -19.07
CA PHE A 106 5.01 2.47 -19.83
C PHE A 106 5.95 1.29 -19.54
N ARG A 107 5.44 0.22 -18.91
CA ARG A 107 6.22 -0.96 -18.57
C ARG A 107 6.78 -1.64 -19.82
N CYS A 108 8.11 -1.68 -19.92
CA CYS A 108 8.80 -2.40 -20.97
C CYS A 108 8.84 -3.93 -20.77
N LYS A 109 9.11 -4.67 -21.85
CA LYS A 109 9.25 -6.14 -21.86
C LYS A 109 10.33 -6.60 -20.85
N PRO A 110 10.23 -7.81 -20.28
CA PRO A 110 11.18 -8.31 -19.28
C PRO A 110 12.66 -8.28 -19.69
N THR A 111 12.95 -8.43 -20.98
CA THR A 111 14.31 -8.46 -21.55
C THR A 111 14.85 -7.08 -21.98
N HIS A 112 14.06 -6.01 -21.81
CA HIS A 112 14.43 -4.68 -22.29
C HIS A 112 15.43 -3.98 -21.35
N LYS A 113 16.41 -3.24 -21.91
CA LYS A 113 17.47 -2.56 -21.15
C LYS A 113 16.98 -1.54 -20.11
N MET A 114 15.81 -0.92 -20.35
CA MET A 114 15.19 0.04 -19.41
C MET A 114 14.36 -0.63 -18.30
N ARG A 115 14.27 -1.97 -18.28
CA ARG A 115 13.47 -2.68 -17.29
C ARG A 115 13.93 -2.46 -15.84
N PRO A 116 15.24 -2.39 -15.54
CA PRO A 116 15.71 -2.05 -14.19
C PRO A 116 15.27 -0.65 -13.75
N ALA A 117 15.41 0.35 -14.63
CA ALA A 117 14.98 1.72 -14.34
C ALA A 117 13.47 1.80 -14.06
N PHE A 118 12.65 1.16 -14.90
CA PHE A 118 11.21 1.03 -14.67
C PHE A 118 10.90 0.41 -13.30
N ASN A 119 11.55 -0.72 -12.96
CA ASN A 119 11.30 -1.40 -11.69
C ASN A 119 11.66 -0.51 -10.49
N TRP A 120 12.78 0.23 -10.56
CA TRP A 120 13.21 1.14 -9.49
C TRP A 120 12.25 2.33 -9.32
N VAL A 121 11.84 2.97 -10.41
CA VAL A 121 10.89 4.09 -10.35
C VAL A 121 9.56 3.62 -9.76
N HIS A 122 8.99 2.53 -10.29
CA HIS A 122 7.74 1.94 -9.80
C HIS A 122 7.82 1.55 -8.31
N PHE A 123 8.95 0.96 -7.89
CA PHE A 123 9.21 0.58 -6.51
C PHE A 123 9.33 1.79 -5.57
N ILE A 124 10.12 2.81 -5.93
CA ILE A 124 10.33 4.00 -5.11
C ILE A 124 9.01 4.77 -4.93
N LEU A 125 8.26 4.99 -6.02
CA LEU A 125 6.97 5.68 -5.95
C LEU A 125 6.00 4.96 -5.01
N GLY A 126 5.90 3.63 -5.12
CA GLY A 126 5.01 2.84 -4.27
C GLY A 126 5.45 2.82 -2.81
N THR A 127 6.75 2.71 -2.55
CA THR A 127 7.31 2.68 -1.20
C THR A 127 7.11 4.02 -0.49
N VAL A 128 7.44 5.14 -1.15
CA VAL A 128 7.24 6.48 -0.58
C VAL A 128 5.76 6.75 -0.31
N ALA A 129 4.87 6.38 -1.25
CA ALA A 129 3.43 6.50 -1.06
C ALA A 129 2.96 5.73 0.18
N GLN A 130 3.38 4.47 0.34
CA GLN A 130 2.97 3.63 1.45
C GLN A 130 3.49 4.15 2.79
N THR A 131 4.75 4.59 2.87
CA THR A 131 5.32 5.15 4.09
C THR A 131 4.58 6.41 4.54
N LEU A 132 4.30 7.33 3.63
CA LEU A 132 3.53 8.54 3.94
C LEU A 132 2.09 8.21 4.35
N ALA A 133 1.44 7.24 3.68
CA ALA A 133 0.08 6.85 4.00
C ALA A 133 -0.06 6.23 5.39
N VAL A 134 0.93 5.44 5.85
CA VAL A 134 0.93 4.88 7.22
C VAL A 134 0.88 5.99 8.26
N SER A 135 1.76 6.99 8.15
CA SER A 135 1.75 8.15 9.05
C SER A 135 0.46 8.97 8.92
N THR A 136 -0.04 9.16 7.70
CA THR A 136 -1.26 9.94 7.42
C THR A 136 -2.50 9.30 8.04
N MET A 137 -2.64 7.98 7.95
CA MET A 137 -3.73 7.22 8.56
C MET A 137 -3.67 7.28 10.09
N ALA A 138 -2.48 7.16 10.68
CA ALA A 138 -2.30 7.31 12.12
C ALA A 138 -2.77 8.69 12.61
N ILE A 139 -2.38 9.76 11.92
CA ILE A 139 -2.84 11.13 12.23
C ILE A 139 -4.36 11.22 12.10
N GLY A 140 -4.95 10.68 11.03
CA GLY A 140 -6.41 10.68 10.83
C GLY A 140 -7.18 9.96 11.93
N LEU A 141 -6.67 8.84 12.44
CA LEU A 141 -7.27 8.10 13.56
C LEU A 141 -7.11 8.84 14.90
N ILE A 142 -6.01 9.57 15.09
CA ILE A 142 -5.83 10.46 16.26
C ILE A 142 -6.85 11.61 16.20
N MET A 143 -7.04 12.24 15.03
CA MET A 143 -8.07 13.26 14.83
C MET A 143 -9.47 12.73 15.13
N GLN A 144 -9.80 11.52 14.65
CA GLN A 144 -11.07 10.85 14.96
C GLN A 144 -11.25 10.66 16.47
N ARG A 145 -10.20 10.18 17.16
CA ARG A 145 -10.25 9.97 18.61
C ARG A 145 -10.52 11.27 19.37
N GLN A 146 -9.90 12.38 18.97
CA GLN A 146 -10.11 13.68 19.61
C GLN A 146 -11.47 14.31 19.30
N ALA A 147 -12.02 14.04 18.12
CA ALA A 147 -13.33 14.55 17.70
C ALA A 147 -14.51 13.72 18.23
N SER A 148 -14.25 12.55 18.83
CA SER A 148 -15.28 11.65 19.36
C SER A 148 -15.54 11.89 20.84
N GLU A 149 -16.82 11.89 21.23
CA GLU A 149 -17.25 11.99 22.62
C GLU A 149 -17.05 10.67 23.40
N SER A 150 -17.08 9.53 22.70
CA SER A 150 -16.77 8.22 23.26
C SER A 150 -15.31 7.84 23.04
N ASP A 151 -14.76 6.97 23.90
CA ASP A 151 -13.42 6.43 23.67
C ASP A 151 -13.39 5.62 22.36
N GLN A 152 -12.52 6.03 21.45
CA GLN A 152 -12.26 5.40 20.15
C GLN A 152 -10.82 4.89 20.05
N SER A 153 -10.12 4.76 21.18
CA SER A 153 -8.74 4.24 21.25
C SER A 153 -8.58 2.88 20.56
N GLY A 154 -9.63 2.05 20.57
CA GLY A 154 -9.67 0.75 19.91
C GLY A 154 -9.36 0.80 18.40
N HIS A 155 -9.83 1.82 17.67
CA HIS A 155 -9.56 1.93 16.22
C HIS A 155 -8.08 2.20 15.92
N LEU A 156 -7.47 3.13 16.68
CA LEU A 156 -6.04 3.41 16.57
C LEU A 156 -5.20 2.19 16.96
N ASN A 157 -5.54 1.54 18.07
CA ASN A 157 -4.82 0.35 18.54
C ASN A 157 -4.92 -0.81 17.54
N LEU A 158 -6.11 -1.05 16.98
CA LEU A 158 -6.29 -2.07 15.95
C LEU A 158 -5.50 -1.76 14.69
N TYR A 159 -5.50 -0.50 14.26
CA TYR A 159 -4.69 -0.07 13.12
C TYR A 159 -3.19 -0.30 13.38
N LEU A 160 -2.66 0.16 14.51
CA LEU A 160 -1.25 -0.05 14.87
C LEU A 160 -0.90 -1.53 14.98
N ALA A 161 -1.76 -2.34 15.59
CA ALA A 161 -1.59 -3.79 15.64
C ALA A 161 -1.56 -4.40 14.24
N SER A 162 -2.41 -3.93 13.32
CA SER A 162 -2.42 -4.38 11.93
C SER A 162 -1.14 -3.99 11.17
N VAL A 163 -0.56 -2.81 11.45
CA VAL A 163 0.73 -2.39 10.86
C VAL A 163 1.85 -3.31 11.36
N VAL A 164 1.92 -3.56 12.66
CA VAL A 164 2.91 -4.48 13.25
C VAL A 164 2.74 -5.88 12.68
N PHE A 165 1.51 -6.38 12.57
CA PHE A 165 1.21 -7.67 11.96
C PHE A 165 1.71 -7.75 10.52
N HIS A 166 1.44 -6.74 9.68
CA HIS A 166 1.96 -6.72 8.30
C HIS A 166 3.49 -6.70 8.26
N CYS A 167 4.16 -5.93 9.13
CA CYS A 167 5.61 -5.92 9.22
C CYS A 167 6.17 -7.31 9.60
N ILE A 168 5.54 -8.01 10.55
CA ILE A 168 5.92 -9.37 10.95
C ILE A 168 5.76 -10.33 9.78
N ILE A 169 4.63 -10.26 9.05
CA ILE A 169 4.38 -11.10 7.88
C ILE A 169 5.42 -10.83 6.78
N GLU A 170 5.72 -9.58 6.46
CA GLU A 170 6.75 -9.26 5.46
C GLU A 170 8.12 -9.79 5.89
N LEU A 171 8.51 -9.61 7.16
CA LEU A 171 9.78 -10.11 7.68
C LEU A 171 9.84 -11.65 7.63
N PHE A 172 8.78 -12.32 8.05
CA PHE A 172 8.67 -13.77 8.00
C PHE A 172 8.79 -14.31 6.56
N LEU A 173 8.07 -13.70 5.61
CA LEU A 173 8.11 -14.09 4.20
C LEU A 173 9.47 -13.80 3.56
N GLU A 174 10.15 -12.73 3.95
CA GLU A 174 11.51 -12.42 3.48
C GLU A 174 12.53 -13.45 4.00
N LEU A 175 12.46 -13.80 5.29
CA LEU A 175 13.33 -14.80 5.91
C LEU A 175 13.13 -16.18 5.27
N PHE A 176 11.87 -16.62 5.12
CA PHE A 176 11.56 -17.88 4.46
C PHE A 176 12.01 -17.90 3.00
N GLY A 177 11.78 -16.80 2.27
CA GLY A 177 12.24 -16.64 0.90
C GLY A 177 13.77 -16.74 0.78
N TYR A 178 14.49 -16.14 1.73
CA TYR A 178 15.95 -16.22 1.80
C TYR A 178 16.44 -17.66 2.04
N GLU A 179 15.84 -18.37 3.00
CA GLU A 179 16.20 -19.77 3.30
C GLU A 179 16.02 -20.70 2.08
N GLU A 180 14.91 -20.56 1.36
CA GLU A 180 14.63 -21.40 0.18
C GLU A 180 15.63 -21.11 -0.95
N ILE A 181 16.01 -19.84 -1.17
CA ILE A 181 17.05 -19.45 -2.13
C ILE A 181 18.40 -20.07 -1.75
N MET A 182 18.78 -20.00 -0.47
CA MET A 182 20.05 -20.57 0.01
C MET A 182 20.06 -22.10 -0.12
N ARG A 183 18.93 -22.75 0.18
CA ARG A 183 18.76 -24.21 0.00
C ARG A 183 18.89 -24.63 -1.46
N TYR A 184 18.31 -23.87 -2.39
CA TYR A 184 18.43 -24.16 -3.82
C TYR A 184 19.87 -24.01 -4.32
N ARG A 185 20.56 -22.92 -3.93
CA ARG A 185 21.97 -22.69 -4.28
C ARG A 185 22.91 -23.75 -3.71
N GLY A 186 22.66 -24.21 -2.48
CA GLY A 186 23.41 -25.31 -1.87
C GLY A 186 23.27 -26.62 -2.66
N LYS A 187 22.05 -26.95 -3.11
CA LYS A 187 21.82 -28.14 -3.96
C LYS A 187 22.47 -28.04 -5.33
N SER A 188 22.46 -26.87 -5.98
CA SER A 188 23.12 -26.71 -7.29
C SER A 188 24.64 -26.81 -7.20
N PHE A 189 25.24 -26.32 -6.10
CA PHE A 189 26.69 -26.40 -5.89
C PHE A 189 27.16 -27.85 -5.74
N LEU A 190 26.40 -28.66 -4.99
CA LEU A 190 26.69 -30.10 -4.80
C LEU A 190 26.49 -30.96 -6.05
N GLN A 191 25.79 -30.48 -7.07
CA GLN A 191 25.60 -31.19 -8.35
C GLN A 191 26.69 -30.87 -9.38
N THR A 192 27.52 -29.85 -9.14
CA THR A 192 28.60 -29.40 -10.03
C THR A 192 30.00 -29.84 -9.59
N THR A 193 30.11 -30.56 -8.47
CA THR A 193 31.33 -31.16 -7.91
C THR A 193 31.24 -32.66 -7.95
#